data_AF-A0A9D2BYZ7-F1
#
_entry.id   AF-A0A9D2BYZ7-F1
#
_cell.length_a   1.000
_cell.length_b   1.000
_cell.length_c   1.000
_cell.angle_alpha   90.00
_cell.angle_beta   90.00
_cell.angle_gamma   90.00
#
_symmetry.space_group_name_H-M   'P 1'
#
loop_
_entity.id
_entity.type
_entity.pdbx_description
1 polymer ?
#
loop_
_entity_poly.entity_id
_entity_poly.type
_entity_poly.pdbx_seq_one_letter_code
_entity_poly.pdbx_strand_id
1 'polypeptide(L)'
;MARLFECCAQRGWLPERHPSTITEEEVAAFEAWYGYRLPEWYRAFLLTERLPGEGWEFEINGVIDQGDELDILWLMLYRIDQMEMLVEQVENFRSIAPDYGATQEQIRALLPIGDWGAGWGPLCLDLTVDENAVDPEQENTWSVVWLDHELEWPPHYLGEDGRLHGSAAAPDFHTLLEWYFCGSLEERFEREEQVKVTYERLNSRGFCSSWWEERWKTGAANPASAT
;
A
#
# COMPACT_ATOMS: atom_id res chain seq x y z
N MET A 1 6.18 -2.48 15.33
CA MET A 1 6.87 -1.74 14.24
C MET A 1 8.36 -2.05 14.12
N ALA A 2 9.21 -1.82 15.13
CA ALA A 2 10.67 -2.02 15.02
C ALA A 2 11.11 -3.40 14.47
N ARG A 3 10.38 -4.47 14.79
CA ARG A 3 10.59 -5.81 14.20
C ARG A 3 10.44 -5.83 12.67
N LEU A 4 9.43 -5.15 12.12
CA LEU A 4 9.18 -5.11 10.68
C LEU A 4 10.36 -4.47 9.94
N PHE A 5 10.84 -3.32 10.43
CA PHE A 5 12.05 -2.68 9.89
C PHE A 5 13.28 -3.58 10.01
N GLU A 6 13.41 -4.33 11.11
CA GLU A 6 14.50 -5.30 11.26
C GLU A 6 14.41 -6.44 10.25
N CYS A 7 13.23 -7.01 10.01
CA CYS A 7 13.03 -8.01 8.97
C CYS A 7 13.36 -7.45 7.57
N CYS A 8 12.92 -6.23 7.28
CA CYS A 8 13.22 -5.54 6.02
C CYS A 8 14.73 -5.37 5.81
N ALA A 9 15.45 -4.96 6.86
CA ALA A 9 16.91 -4.83 6.85
C ALA A 9 17.63 -6.18 6.69
N GLN A 10 17.20 -7.21 7.42
CA GLN A 10 17.76 -8.57 7.32
C GLN A 10 17.57 -9.17 5.91
N ARG A 11 16.51 -8.80 5.21
CA ARG A 11 16.24 -9.18 3.82
C ARG A 11 16.98 -8.32 2.79
N GLY A 12 17.78 -7.34 3.23
CA GLY A 12 18.64 -6.53 2.39
C GLY A 12 17.99 -5.28 1.78
N TRP A 13 16.71 -5.03 2.08
CA TRP A 13 15.96 -3.88 1.55
C TRP A 13 16.29 -2.57 2.25
N LEU A 14 16.73 -2.64 3.51
CA LEU A 14 17.19 -1.48 4.28
C LEU A 14 18.70 -1.63 4.58
N PRO A 15 19.59 -1.07 3.74
CA PRO A 15 21.03 -1.19 3.96
C PRO A 15 21.47 -0.48 5.25
N GLU A 16 20.80 0.61 5.60
CA GLU A 16 20.97 1.35 6.84
C GLU A 16 19.60 1.68 7.45
N ARG A 17 19.55 1.72 8.77
CA ARG A 17 18.37 2.06 9.56
C ARG A 17 18.58 3.38 10.26
N HIS A 18 17.66 4.32 10.06
CA HIS A 18 17.72 5.64 10.69
C HIS A 18 16.44 5.89 11.47
N PRO A 19 16.52 6.28 12.75
CA PRO A 19 15.33 6.65 13.52
C PRO A 19 14.56 7.79 12.85
N SER A 20 13.23 7.75 12.99
CA SER A 20 12.40 8.88 12.58
C SER A 20 12.70 10.13 13.41
N THR A 21 12.46 11.29 12.81
CA THR A 21 12.43 12.57 13.54
C THR A 21 11.03 13.11 13.73
N ILE A 22 10.03 12.46 13.14
CA ILE A 22 8.63 12.81 13.33
C ILE A 22 8.29 12.57 14.80
N THR A 23 7.57 13.52 15.38
CA THR A 23 7.16 13.52 16.77
C THR A 23 5.66 13.25 16.91
N GLU A 24 5.25 12.80 18.09
CA GLU A 24 3.83 12.61 18.42
C GLU A 24 3.06 13.94 18.34
N GLU A 25 3.70 15.05 18.69
CA GLU A 25 3.12 16.39 18.60
C GLU A 25 2.81 16.79 17.14
N GLU A 26 3.73 16.50 16.21
CA GLU A 26 3.51 16.78 14.78
C GLU A 26 2.39 15.89 14.21
N VAL A 27 2.33 14.61 14.58
CA VAL A 27 1.23 13.72 14.20
C VAL A 27 -0.10 14.22 14.75
N ALA A 28 -0.15 14.61 16.02
CA ALA A 28 -1.38 15.14 16.63
C ALA A 28 -1.85 16.45 15.97
N ALA A 29 -0.91 17.31 15.55
CA ALA A 29 -1.23 18.53 14.81
C ALA A 29 -1.82 18.21 13.43
N PHE A 30 -1.27 17.23 12.72
CA PHE A 30 -1.80 16.75 11.45
C PHE A 30 -3.23 16.19 11.60
N GLU A 31 -3.46 15.31 12.57
CA GLU A 31 -4.79 14.75 12.84
C GLU A 31 -5.83 15.83 13.17
N ALA A 32 -5.44 16.82 13.99
CA ALA A 32 -6.31 17.95 14.34
C ALA A 32 -6.64 18.82 13.13
N TRP A 33 -5.70 19.00 12.20
CA TRP A 33 -5.91 19.78 10.97
C TRP A 33 -6.88 19.09 10.01
N TYR A 34 -6.70 17.80 9.76
CA TYR A 34 -7.53 17.06 8.79
C TYR A 34 -8.85 16.54 9.38
N GLY A 35 -8.94 16.43 10.71
CA GLY A 35 -10.15 16.02 11.42
C GLY A 35 -10.37 14.50 11.44
N TYR A 36 -9.31 13.71 11.34
CA TYR A 36 -9.33 12.25 11.48
C TYR A 36 -8.12 11.76 12.28
N ARG A 37 -8.15 10.48 12.68
CA ARG A 37 -7.06 9.81 13.39
C ARG A 37 -6.29 8.92 12.43
N LEU A 38 -4.97 8.92 12.55
CA LEU A 38 -4.11 7.93 11.88
C LEU A 38 -4.29 6.57 12.56
N PRO A 39 -4.38 5.47 11.79
CA PRO A 39 -4.33 4.11 12.32
C PRO A 39 -3.06 3.88 13.14
N GLU A 40 -3.15 3.05 14.19
CA GLU A 40 -2.06 2.80 15.14
C GLU A 40 -0.79 2.35 14.43
N TRP A 41 -0.92 1.43 13.48
CA TRP A 41 0.21 0.88 12.74
C TRP A 41 0.87 1.91 11.83
N TYR A 42 0.10 2.77 11.18
CA TYR A 42 0.66 3.83 10.32
C TYR A 42 1.33 4.93 11.16
N ARG A 43 0.72 5.32 12.29
CA ARG A 43 1.37 6.20 13.27
C ARG A 43 2.70 5.61 13.73
N ALA A 44 2.70 4.37 14.18
CA ALA A 44 3.91 3.71 14.68
C ALA A 44 5.00 3.65 13.59
N PHE A 45 4.62 3.44 12.33
CA PHE A 45 5.53 3.46 11.19
C PHE A 45 6.22 4.81 11.04
N LEU A 46 5.45 5.90 10.99
CA LEU A 46 5.98 7.27 10.88
C LEU A 46 6.94 7.64 12.01
N LEU A 47 6.71 7.13 13.22
CA LEU A 47 7.50 7.44 14.42
C LEU A 47 8.73 6.54 14.62
N THR A 48 8.82 5.41 13.93
CA THR A 48 9.88 4.41 14.21
C THR A 48 11.15 4.72 13.44
N GLU A 49 11.11 4.62 12.12
CA GLU A 49 12.28 4.70 11.26
C GLU A 49 11.96 5.41 9.95
N ARG A 50 12.98 6.06 9.40
CA ARG A 50 12.93 6.65 8.06
C ARG A 50 13.18 5.56 7.03
N LEU A 51 12.42 5.61 5.94
CA LEU A 51 12.75 4.81 4.76
C LEU A 51 14.01 5.40 4.08
N PRO A 52 14.86 4.59 3.45
CA PRO A 52 16.08 5.06 2.78
C PRO A 52 15.77 5.58 1.37
N GLY A 53 16.75 6.22 0.74
CA GLY A 53 16.74 6.59 -0.69
C GLY A 53 16.76 8.09 -0.96
N GLU A 54 16.72 8.44 -2.25
CA GLU A 54 16.54 9.79 -2.77
C GLU A 54 15.18 9.84 -3.49
N GLY A 55 14.42 10.94 -3.41
CA GLY A 55 13.08 11.05 -4.04
C GLY A 55 11.90 11.09 -3.05
N TRP A 56 10.68 10.78 -3.47
CA TRP A 56 9.47 10.84 -2.64
C TRP A 56 8.95 9.46 -2.22
N GLU A 57 9.56 8.38 -2.71
CA GLU A 57 9.12 7.00 -2.47
C GLU A 57 10.26 6.06 -2.10
N PHE A 58 9.87 4.94 -1.50
CA PHE A 58 10.67 3.76 -1.23
C PHE A 58 10.05 2.58 -1.97
N GLU A 59 10.80 2.02 -2.92
CA GLU A 59 10.36 0.89 -3.72
C GLU A 59 10.78 -0.43 -3.08
N ILE A 60 9.84 -1.37 -2.99
CA ILE A 60 10.09 -2.73 -2.54
C ILE A 60 9.26 -3.73 -3.35
N ASN A 61 9.90 -4.79 -3.83
CA ASN A 61 9.20 -5.90 -4.48
C ASN A 61 8.86 -6.95 -3.43
N GLY A 62 7.67 -7.54 -3.52
CA GLY A 62 7.22 -8.56 -2.58
C GLY A 62 6.16 -9.47 -3.20
N VAL A 63 5.77 -10.49 -2.44
CA VAL A 63 4.61 -11.33 -2.78
C VAL A 63 3.39 -10.75 -2.08
N ILE A 64 2.27 -10.63 -2.79
CA ILE A 64 0.98 -10.16 -2.30
C ILE A 64 -0.08 -11.24 -2.45
N ASP A 65 -1.16 -11.12 -1.67
CA ASP A 65 -2.37 -11.93 -1.81
C ASP A 65 -3.44 -11.11 -2.53
N GLN A 66 -3.93 -11.61 -3.67
CA GLN A 66 -5.02 -11.00 -4.44
C GLN A 66 -6.37 -11.70 -4.18
N GLY A 67 -6.46 -12.52 -3.13
CA GLY A 67 -7.67 -13.22 -2.70
C GLY A 67 -7.75 -14.64 -3.25
N ASP A 68 -7.61 -14.82 -4.56
CA ASP A 68 -7.64 -16.14 -5.22
C ASP A 68 -6.24 -16.67 -5.56
N GLU A 69 -5.26 -15.79 -5.76
CA GLU A 69 -3.88 -16.14 -6.06
C GLU A 69 -2.84 -15.26 -5.38
N LEU A 70 -1.62 -15.78 -5.29
CA LEU A 70 -0.45 -14.99 -4.92
C LEU A 70 0.21 -14.40 -6.17
N ASP A 71 0.76 -13.21 -6.02
CA ASP A 71 1.46 -12.51 -7.10
C ASP A 71 2.66 -11.69 -6.61
N ILE A 72 3.57 -11.29 -7.50
CA ILE A 72 4.81 -10.55 -7.15
C ILE A 72 4.68 -9.08 -7.49
N LEU A 73 4.08 -8.24 -6.64
CA LEU A 73 3.88 -6.81 -6.94
C LEU A 73 4.93 -5.90 -6.32
N TRP A 74 5.35 -4.84 -7.02
CA TRP A 74 6.18 -3.80 -6.40
C TRP A 74 5.32 -2.72 -5.74
N LEU A 75 5.74 -2.32 -4.56
CA LEU A 75 5.12 -1.31 -3.73
C LEU A 75 6.03 -0.07 -3.69
N MET A 76 5.43 1.08 -3.95
CA MET A 76 6.05 2.40 -3.88
C MET A 76 5.49 3.11 -2.64
N LEU A 77 6.10 2.92 -1.46
CA LEU A 77 5.67 3.60 -0.24
C LEU A 77 6.17 5.04 -0.22
N TYR A 78 5.32 6.00 0.16
CA TYR A 78 5.78 7.37 0.35
C TYR A 78 6.82 7.47 1.46
N ARG A 79 7.95 8.10 1.16
CA ARG A 79 9.02 8.36 2.12
C ARG A 79 8.70 9.62 2.91
N ILE A 80 7.99 9.45 4.02
CA ILE A 80 7.62 10.55 4.91
C ILE A 80 8.70 10.76 5.97
N ASP A 81 9.63 11.67 5.70
CA ASP A 81 10.69 12.07 6.67
C ASP A 81 10.25 13.23 7.57
N GLN A 82 9.25 13.99 7.12
CA GLN A 82 8.65 15.16 7.77
C GLN A 82 7.14 15.17 7.52
N MET A 83 6.34 15.66 8.47
CA MET A 83 4.87 15.64 8.32
C MET A 83 4.37 16.53 7.17
N GLU A 84 5.13 17.57 6.81
CA GLU A 84 4.85 18.39 5.62
C GLU A 84 4.85 17.57 4.32
N MET A 85 5.65 16.51 4.25
CA MET A 85 5.64 15.61 3.10
C MET A 85 4.34 14.82 3.03
N LEU A 86 3.81 14.35 4.18
CA LEU A 86 2.52 13.66 4.18
C LEU A 86 1.38 14.62 3.78
N VAL A 87 1.44 15.87 4.24
CA VAL A 87 0.52 16.93 3.79
C VAL A 87 0.60 17.09 2.27
N GLU A 88 1.81 17.18 1.71
CA GLU A 88 2.00 17.29 0.26
C GLU A 88 1.40 16.08 -0.47
N GLN A 89 1.60 14.85 0.01
CA GLN A 89 1.02 13.66 -0.62
C GLN A 89 -0.51 13.62 -0.55
N VAL A 90 -1.10 14.02 0.58
CA VAL A 90 -2.56 14.15 0.72
C VAL A 90 -3.12 15.16 -0.28
N GLU A 91 -2.48 16.32 -0.41
CA GLU A 91 -2.94 17.37 -1.33
C GLU A 91 -2.69 17.01 -2.81
N ASN A 92 -1.58 16.33 -3.12
CA ASN A 92 -1.33 15.79 -4.46
C ASN A 92 -2.41 14.78 -4.86
N PHE A 93 -2.72 13.83 -3.97
CA PHE A 93 -3.79 12.84 -4.19
C PHE A 93 -5.15 13.52 -4.38
N ARG A 94 -5.45 14.56 -3.59
CA ARG A 94 -6.66 15.37 -3.77
C ARG A 94 -6.70 16.14 -5.08
N SER A 95 -5.53 16.53 -5.60
CA SER A 95 -5.44 17.27 -6.86
C SER A 95 -5.73 16.40 -8.08
N ILE A 96 -5.42 15.10 -8.03
CA ILE A 96 -5.66 14.16 -9.13
C ILE A 96 -7.08 13.57 -9.14
N ALA A 97 -7.80 13.58 -8.01
CA ALA A 97 -9.13 12.98 -7.91
C ALA A 97 -10.12 13.44 -9.02
N PRO A 98 -10.17 14.72 -9.43
CA PRO A 98 -11.03 15.15 -10.53
C PRO A 98 -10.68 14.54 -11.88
N ASP A 99 -9.41 14.17 -12.11
CA ASP A 99 -8.98 13.50 -13.35
C ASP A 99 -9.60 12.09 -13.46
N TYR A 100 -9.98 11.51 -12.31
CA TYR A 100 -10.67 10.22 -12.20
C TYR A 100 -12.17 10.37 -11.89
N GLY A 101 -12.75 11.56 -12.06
CA GLY A 101 -14.17 11.83 -11.87
C GLY A 101 -14.62 11.95 -10.40
N ALA A 102 -13.71 11.87 -9.44
CA ALA A 102 -13.99 12.00 -8.02
C ALA A 102 -13.85 13.45 -7.52
N THR A 103 -14.62 13.79 -6.49
CA THR A 103 -14.49 15.04 -5.76
C THR A 103 -13.59 14.86 -4.54
N GLN A 104 -12.97 15.95 -4.07
CA GLN A 104 -12.14 15.93 -2.86
C GLN A 104 -12.90 15.47 -1.60
N GLU A 105 -14.21 15.73 -1.53
CA GLU A 105 -15.01 15.28 -0.37
C GLU A 105 -15.24 13.76 -0.42
N GLN A 106 -15.43 13.18 -1.61
CA GLN A 106 -15.62 11.74 -1.77
C GLN A 106 -14.38 10.94 -1.31
N ILE A 107 -13.17 11.45 -1.57
CA ILE A 107 -11.92 10.78 -1.16
C ILE A 107 -11.40 11.21 0.20
N ARG A 108 -12.15 12.05 0.95
CA ARG A 108 -11.62 12.69 2.16
C ARG A 108 -11.17 11.72 3.24
N ALA A 109 -11.77 10.54 3.28
CA ALA A 109 -11.44 9.47 4.23
C ALA A 109 -10.32 8.54 3.76
N LEU A 110 -9.79 8.72 2.55
CA LEU A 110 -8.67 7.96 2.04
C LEU A 110 -7.36 8.71 2.32
N LEU A 111 -6.46 8.08 3.07
CA LEU A 111 -5.13 8.60 3.34
C LEU A 111 -4.13 7.90 2.42
N PRO A 112 -3.52 8.61 1.45
CA PRO A 112 -2.61 7.98 0.50
C PRO A 112 -1.27 7.66 1.20
N ILE A 113 -0.80 6.43 1.01
CA ILE A 113 0.42 5.90 1.63
C ILE A 113 1.48 5.49 0.62
N GLY A 114 1.13 5.46 -0.66
CA GLY A 114 2.00 5.01 -1.73
C GLY A 114 1.23 4.69 -3.00
N ASP A 115 1.83 3.83 -3.81
CA ASP A 115 1.27 3.32 -5.05
C ASP A 115 1.60 1.83 -5.20
N TRP A 116 0.66 1.08 -5.78
CA TRP A 116 0.96 -0.24 -6.30
C TRP A 116 1.35 -0.11 -7.77
N GLY A 117 2.55 -0.59 -8.06
CA GLY A 117 3.15 -0.47 -9.37
C GLY A 117 2.47 -1.29 -10.47
N ALA A 118 3.16 -1.41 -11.60
CA ALA A 118 2.69 -2.13 -12.78
C ALA A 118 1.38 -1.59 -13.38
N GLY A 119 1.06 -0.33 -13.07
CA GLY A 119 -0.20 0.26 -13.46
C GLY A 119 -1.36 -0.28 -12.63
N TRP A 120 -1.29 -0.16 -11.32
CA TRP A 120 -2.46 -0.35 -10.47
C TRP A 120 -2.93 1.01 -9.98
N GLY A 121 -2.10 1.73 -9.23
CA GLY A 121 -2.36 3.11 -8.84
C GLY A 121 -2.33 3.35 -7.33
N PRO A 122 -2.92 4.48 -6.86
CA PRO A 122 -2.75 4.94 -5.49
C PRO A 122 -3.17 3.92 -4.45
N LEU A 123 -2.29 3.67 -3.49
CA LEU A 123 -2.54 2.85 -2.32
C LEU A 123 -2.90 3.76 -1.14
N CYS A 124 -4.02 3.48 -0.49
CA CYS A 124 -4.62 4.31 0.55
C CYS A 124 -4.98 3.49 1.79
N LEU A 125 -5.03 4.16 2.93
CA LEU A 125 -5.73 3.68 4.11
C LEU A 125 -7.15 4.25 4.10
N ASP A 126 -8.14 3.38 4.12
CA ASP A 126 -9.54 3.77 4.34
C ASP A 126 -9.78 4.01 5.82
N LEU A 127 -9.87 5.29 6.19
CA LEU A 127 -10.05 5.73 7.58
C LEU A 127 -11.49 5.57 8.07
N THR A 128 -12.42 5.08 7.23
CA THR A 128 -13.77 4.71 7.67
C THR A 128 -13.84 3.32 8.29
N VAL A 129 -12.83 2.49 8.03
CA VAL A 129 -12.71 1.13 8.57
C VAL A 129 -12.05 1.18 9.95
N ASP A 130 -12.66 0.50 10.93
CA ASP A 130 -12.05 0.32 12.25
C ASP A 130 -10.92 -0.72 12.16
N GLU A 131 -9.70 -0.31 12.49
CA GLU A 131 -8.51 -1.18 12.47
C GLU A 131 -8.64 -2.42 13.37
N ASN A 132 -9.53 -2.41 14.37
CA ASN A 132 -9.79 -3.54 15.25
C ASN A 132 -10.86 -4.51 14.71
N ALA A 133 -11.54 -4.14 13.63
CA ALA A 133 -12.61 -4.91 13.01
C ALA A 133 -12.16 -5.66 11.74
N VAL A 134 -10.89 -5.52 11.36
CA VAL A 134 -10.29 -6.17 10.18
C VAL A 134 -10.28 -7.69 10.36
N ASP A 135 -10.83 -8.41 9.38
CA ASP A 135 -10.76 -9.85 9.24
C ASP A 135 -10.04 -10.21 7.92
N PRO A 136 -8.86 -10.87 7.97
CA PRO A 136 -8.14 -11.28 6.78
C PRO A 136 -8.94 -12.13 5.80
N GLU A 137 -9.99 -12.82 6.26
CA GLU A 137 -10.84 -13.65 5.40
C GLU A 137 -12.06 -12.89 4.82
N GLN A 138 -12.22 -11.60 5.15
CA GLN A 138 -13.34 -10.77 4.69
C GLN A 138 -12.84 -9.44 4.10
N GLU A 139 -12.67 -9.40 2.78
CA GLU A 139 -12.14 -8.24 2.05
C GLU A 139 -12.89 -6.93 2.30
N ASN A 140 -14.20 -6.98 2.55
CA ASN A 140 -15.01 -5.80 2.85
C ASN A 140 -14.71 -5.19 4.24
N THR A 141 -13.85 -5.83 5.04
CA THR A 141 -13.35 -5.30 6.31
C THR A 141 -11.91 -4.79 6.21
N TRP A 142 -11.29 -4.88 5.03
CA TRP A 142 -9.90 -4.50 4.85
C TRP A 142 -9.75 -2.98 4.82
N SER A 143 -8.71 -2.47 5.49
CA SER A 143 -8.46 -1.03 5.62
C SER A 143 -7.42 -0.51 4.63
N VAL A 144 -6.64 -1.37 3.98
CA VAL A 144 -5.72 -0.95 2.91
C VAL A 144 -6.41 -1.21 1.58
N VAL A 145 -6.52 -0.15 0.80
CA VAL A 145 -7.28 -0.15 -0.45
C VAL A 145 -6.45 0.50 -1.55
N TRP A 146 -6.73 0.15 -2.80
CA TRP A 146 -6.12 0.77 -3.97
C TRP A 146 -7.18 1.32 -4.92
N LEU A 147 -6.77 2.29 -5.74
CA LEU A 147 -7.62 2.91 -6.75
C LEU A 147 -6.99 2.71 -8.12
N ASP A 148 -7.75 2.13 -9.05
CA ASP A 148 -7.25 1.81 -10.39
C ASP A 148 -6.99 3.11 -11.20
N HIS A 149 -5.82 3.19 -11.83
CA HIS A 149 -5.41 4.36 -12.64
C HIS A 149 -6.00 4.35 -14.06
N GLU A 150 -6.62 3.26 -14.50
CA GLU A 150 -7.27 3.16 -15.81
C GLU A 150 -8.78 3.41 -15.76
N LEU A 151 -9.36 3.47 -14.57
CA LEU A 151 -10.80 3.56 -14.36
C LEU A 151 -11.23 4.93 -13.81
N GLU A 152 -12.45 5.36 -14.18
CA GLU A 152 -13.16 6.38 -13.42
C GLU A 152 -13.49 5.83 -12.03
N TRP A 153 -13.20 6.58 -10.97
CA TRP A 153 -13.34 6.07 -9.61
C TRP A 153 -14.82 5.96 -9.16
N PRO A 154 -15.68 6.98 -9.30
CA PRO A 154 -17.13 6.83 -9.10
C PRO A 154 -17.75 6.50 -10.46
N PRO A 155 -17.85 5.22 -10.84
CA PRO A 155 -18.90 4.36 -10.28
C PRO A 155 -18.40 3.11 -9.53
N HIS A 156 -17.11 2.80 -9.59
CA HIS A 156 -16.57 1.52 -9.11
C HIS A 156 -16.36 1.50 -7.60
N TYR A 157 -15.97 2.64 -7.02
CA TYR A 157 -15.50 2.71 -5.62
C TYR A 157 -16.41 3.53 -4.72
N LEU A 158 -17.49 4.11 -5.26
CA LEU A 158 -18.39 4.99 -4.51
C LEU A 158 -19.37 4.16 -3.68
N GLY A 159 -19.23 4.25 -2.36
CA GLY A 159 -20.15 3.67 -1.39
C GLY A 159 -21.49 4.39 -1.31
N GLU A 160 -22.46 3.75 -0.68
CA GLU A 160 -23.79 4.32 -0.42
C GLU A 160 -23.75 5.55 0.50
N ASP A 161 -22.69 5.70 1.28
CA ASP A 161 -22.44 6.86 2.15
C ASP A 161 -21.91 8.09 1.38
N GLY A 162 -21.70 7.95 0.07
CA GLY A 162 -21.20 9.00 -0.81
C GLY A 162 -19.69 9.20 -0.74
N ARG A 163 -18.92 8.23 -0.22
CA ARG A 163 -17.46 8.26 -0.15
C ARG A 163 -16.83 7.18 -1.04
N LEU A 164 -15.58 7.39 -1.43
CA LEU A 164 -14.79 6.36 -2.10
C LEU A 164 -14.12 5.45 -1.08
N HIS A 165 -14.20 4.15 -1.33
CA HIS A 165 -13.58 3.10 -0.50
C HIS A 165 -12.46 2.33 -1.21
N GLY A 166 -12.31 2.49 -2.53
CA GLY A 166 -11.32 1.75 -3.32
C GLY A 166 -11.60 0.24 -3.39
N SER A 167 -10.66 -0.51 -3.98
CA SER A 167 -10.63 -1.96 -3.97
C SER A 167 -9.74 -2.48 -2.84
N ALA A 168 -10.10 -3.60 -2.22
CA ALA A 168 -9.28 -4.23 -1.18
C ALA A 168 -7.86 -4.53 -1.70
N ALA A 169 -6.83 -4.17 -0.91
CA ALA A 169 -5.42 -4.39 -1.23
C ALA A 169 -4.73 -5.27 -0.18
N ALA A 170 -4.91 -4.96 1.10
CA ALA A 170 -4.44 -5.77 2.21
C ALA A 170 -5.35 -5.58 3.43
N PRO A 171 -5.46 -6.58 4.33
CA PRO A 171 -6.30 -6.49 5.52
C PRO A 171 -6.08 -5.21 6.32
N ASP A 172 -4.82 -4.93 6.64
CA ASP A 172 -4.41 -3.73 7.36
C ASP A 172 -2.97 -3.35 7.00
N PHE A 173 -2.54 -2.18 7.45
CA PHE A 173 -1.20 -1.68 7.15
C PHE A 173 -0.09 -2.58 7.74
N HIS A 174 -0.35 -3.23 8.87
CA HIS A 174 0.59 -4.18 9.46
C HIS A 174 0.83 -5.39 8.56
N THR A 175 -0.26 -5.95 8.02
CA THR A 175 -0.25 -7.11 7.13
C THR A 175 0.44 -6.78 5.82
N LEU A 176 0.18 -5.60 5.24
CA LEU A 176 0.93 -5.09 4.09
C LEU A 176 2.44 -5.09 4.38
N LEU A 177 2.86 -4.55 5.53
CA LEU A 177 4.28 -4.57 5.91
C LEU A 177 4.80 -5.99 6.16
N GLU A 178 4.03 -6.90 6.75
CA GLU A 178 4.46 -8.30 6.89
C GLU A 178 4.65 -8.99 5.53
N TRP A 179 3.84 -8.68 4.53
CA TRP A 179 4.02 -9.19 3.16
C TRP A 179 5.34 -8.66 2.56
N TYR A 180 5.53 -7.34 2.59
CA TYR A 180 6.65 -6.69 1.91
C TYR A 180 7.96 -6.68 2.70
N PHE A 181 7.94 -6.37 4.00
CA PHE A 181 9.14 -6.24 4.83
C PHE A 181 9.60 -7.60 5.36
N CYS A 182 8.68 -8.50 5.68
CA CYS A 182 9.00 -9.82 6.22
C CYS A 182 8.96 -10.95 5.19
N GLY A 183 8.34 -10.76 4.02
CA GLY A 183 8.20 -11.81 3.01
C GLY A 183 7.26 -12.92 3.48
N SER A 184 6.25 -12.60 4.30
CA SER A 184 5.41 -13.60 4.97
C SER A 184 4.61 -14.50 4.02
N LEU A 185 4.41 -14.09 2.77
CA LEU A 185 3.75 -14.88 1.73
C LEU A 185 4.72 -15.69 0.85
N GLU A 186 6.04 -15.45 0.95
CA GLU A 186 7.03 -16.06 0.06
C GLU A 186 7.02 -17.59 0.16
N GLU A 187 7.02 -18.18 1.36
CA GLU A 187 7.04 -19.65 1.50
C GLU A 187 5.82 -20.34 0.87
N ARG A 188 4.64 -19.69 0.93
CA ARG A 188 3.41 -20.18 0.29
C ARG A 188 3.56 -20.09 -1.23
N PHE A 189 3.96 -18.92 -1.73
CA PHE A 189 4.22 -18.69 -3.15
C PHE A 189 5.23 -19.68 -3.73
N GLU A 190 6.38 -19.87 -3.07
CA GLU A 190 7.42 -20.77 -3.55
C GLU A 190 6.94 -22.23 -3.67
N ARG A 191 6.03 -22.63 -2.77
CA ARG A 191 5.43 -23.96 -2.78
C ARG A 191 4.38 -24.10 -3.88
N GLU A 192 3.56 -23.08 -4.11
CA GLU A 192 2.50 -23.10 -5.13
C GLU A 192 3.09 -23.02 -6.54
N GLU A 193 4.06 -22.11 -6.72
CA GLU A 193 4.65 -21.80 -8.02
C GLU A 193 5.93 -22.59 -8.33
N GLN A 194 6.45 -23.37 -7.37
CA GLN A 194 7.68 -24.16 -7.52
C GLN A 194 8.90 -23.30 -7.93
N VAL A 195 8.93 -22.03 -7.51
CA VAL A 195 9.96 -21.05 -7.82
C VAL A 195 10.49 -20.47 -6.51
N LYS A 196 11.81 -20.34 -6.35
CA LYS A 196 12.40 -19.65 -5.21
C LYS A 196 12.32 -18.13 -5.35
N VAL A 197 12.00 -17.43 -4.27
CA VAL A 197 11.99 -15.97 -4.20
C VAL A 197 13.20 -15.55 -3.36
N THR A 198 14.05 -14.71 -3.94
CA THR A 198 15.21 -14.12 -3.25
C THR A 198 15.25 -12.63 -3.53
N TYR A 199 15.99 -11.89 -2.72
CA TYR A 199 16.24 -10.46 -2.97
C TYR A 199 16.67 -10.19 -4.42
N GLU A 200 17.60 -10.97 -4.96
CA GLU A 200 18.09 -10.79 -6.33
C GLU A 200 17.01 -11.09 -7.39
N ARG A 201 16.12 -12.05 -7.13
CA ARG A 201 15.02 -12.37 -8.04
C ARG A 201 13.94 -11.29 -8.00
N LEU A 202 13.56 -10.84 -6.82
CA LEU A 202 12.62 -9.73 -6.64
C LEU A 202 13.13 -8.41 -7.22
N ASN A 203 14.45 -8.23 -7.32
CA ASN A 203 15.07 -7.09 -8.01
C ASN A 203 15.39 -7.35 -9.50
N SER A 204 15.11 -8.54 -10.01
CA SER A 204 15.37 -8.87 -11.41
C SER A 204 14.21 -8.42 -12.28
N ARG A 205 14.41 -7.35 -13.04
CA ARG A 205 13.42 -6.87 -14.03
C ARG A 205 12.97 -7.99 -14.97
N GLY A 206 13.88 -8.88 -15.40
CA GLY A 206 13.53 -10.00 -16.26
C GLY A 206 12.56 -10.98 -15.60
N PHE A 207 12.77 -11.26 -14.31
CA PHE A 207 11.91 -12.16 -13.54
C PHE A 207 10.53 -11.52 -13.28
N CYS A 208 10.50 -10.31 -12.72
CA CYS A 208 9.24 -9.62 -12.44
C CYS A 208 8.46 -9.36 -13.73
N SER A 209 9.10 -8.82 -14.79
CA SER A 209 8.42 -8.59 -16.07
C SER A 209 7.95 -9.88 -16.75
N SER A 210 8.67 -11.00 -16.65
CA SER A 210 8.17 -12.27 -17.19
C SER A 210 6.95 -12.78 -16.44
N TRP A 211 6.92 -12.59 -15.12
CA TRP A 211 5.79 -12.98 -14.28
C TRP A 211 4.51 -12.25 -14.71
N TRP A 212 4.66 -10.93 -14.93
CA TRP A 212 3.59 -10.08 -15.46
C TRP A 212 3.18 -10.43 -16.89
N GLU A 213 4.12 -10.49 -17.82
CA GLU A 213 3.81 -10.72 -19.22
C GLU A 213 3.17 -12.09 -19.46
N GLU A 214 3.55 -13.13 -18.72
CA GLU A 214 2.95 -14.45 -18.85
C GLU A 214 1.51 -14.49 -18.30
N ARG A 215 1.25 -13.89 -17.12
CA ARG A 215 -0.12 -13.80 -16.56
C ARG A 215 -1.05 -12.91 -17.39
N TRP A 216 -0.57 -11.78 -17.89
CA TRP A 216 -1.35 -10.90 -18.77
C TRP A 216 -1.67 -11.58 -20.13
N LYS A 217 -0.84 -12.52 -20.59
CA LYS A 217 -1.09 -13.30 -21.81
C LYS A 217 -2.04 -14.49 -21.58
N THR A 218 -2.09 -15.06 -20.38
CA THR A 218 -2.99 -16.20 -20.07
C THR A 218 -4.43 -15.77 -19.75
N GLY A 219 -4.69 -14.47 -19.61
CA GLY A 219 -6.04 -13.96 -19.38
C GLY A 219 -6.59 -14.32 -18.00
N ALA A 220 -5.72 -14.50 -16.99
CA ALA A 220 -6.10 -14.33 -15.60
C ALA A 220 -6.52 -12.86 -15.47
N ALA A 221 -7.80 -12.62 -15.65
CA ALA A 221 -8.38 -11.30 -15.70
C ALA A 221 -8.20 -10.66 -14.33
N ASN A 222 -7.75 -9.41 -14.33
CA ASN A 222 -7.88 -8.49 -13.21
C ASN A 222 -9.32 -8.63 -12.64
N PRO A 223 -9.52 -9.03 -11.37
CA PRO A 223 -10.86 -9.18 -10.80
C PRO A 223 -11.66 -7.87 -10.85
N ALA A 224 -11.01 -6.71 -11.06
CA ALA A 224 -11.67 -5.43 -11.34
C ALA A 224 -12.43 -5.38 -12.69
N SER A 225 -12.30 -6.40 -13.55
CA SER A 225 -13.02 -6.50 -14.83
C SER A 225 -14.23 -7.45 -14.81
N ALA A 226 -14.59 -7.98 -13.64
CA ALA A 226 -15.72 -8.89 -13.49
C ALA A 226 -16.71 -8.45 -12.40
N THR A 227 -17.37 -7.29 -12.59
CA THR A 227 -18.84 -7.12 -12.44
C THR A 227 -19.27 -5.71 -12.84
#